data_AF-A0A512RSN3-F1
#
_entry.id   AF-A0A512RSN3-F1
#
_cell.length_a   1.000
_cell.length_b   1.000
_cell.length_c   1.000
_cell.angle_alpha   90.00
_cell.angle_beta   90.00
_cell.angle_gamma   90.00
#
_symmetry.space_group_name_H-M   'P 1'
#
loop_
_entity.id
_entity.type
_entity.pdbx_description
1 polymer ?
#
loop_
_entity_poly.entity_id
_entity_poly.type
_entity_poly.pdbx_seq_one_letter_code
_entity_poly.pdbx_strand_id
1 'polypeptide(L)'
;MLLNSGLIYEINITRTYLDQPPQKKERKFDSFVEPTLKEILNNFIRSNGTLPVYFYVCENSDEKEAARRKLFANRWYAQSSLNDWHLYNYELRESDTDRDPWFLGLLIHENHPYTTQFPLAFEAFVKNEISLSKILSTVLL
;
A
#
# COMPACT_ATOMS: atom_id res chain seq x y z
N MET A 1 -22.30 8.60 9.91
CA MET A 1 -21.06 9.40 9.82
C MET A 1 -20.02 8.67 10.66
N LEU A 2 -19.11 7.92 10.02
CA LEU A 2 -18.04 7.21 10.75
C LEU A 2 -17.09 8.26 11.31
N LEU A 3 -17.10 8.41 12.64
CA LEU A 3 -16.18 9.30 13.35
C LEU A 3 -14.77 8.68 13.27
N ASN A 4 -13.92 9.27 12.43
CA ASN A 4 -12.56 8.79 12.21
C ASN A 4 -11.58 9.59 13.07
N SER A 5 -11.44 9.17 14.33
CA SER A 5 -10.77 9.86 15.46
C SER A 5 -9.26 10.07 15.31
N GLY A 6 -8.76 10.63 14.20
CA GLY A 6 -7.33 10.95 14.03
C GLY A 6 -6.44 9.73 13.77
N LEU A 7 -6.97 8.66 13.18
CA LEU A 7 -6.24 7.42 12.89
C LEU A 7 -5.68 7.34 11.45
N ILE A 8 -5.86 8.39 10.64
CA ILE A 8 -5.23 8.48 9.32
C ILE A 8 -3.90 9.19 9.47
N TYR A 9 -2.83 8.50 9.09
CA TYR A 9 -1.48 9.06 8.98
C TYR A 9 -1.11 9.06 7.50
N GLU A 10 -0.94 10.24 6.94
CA GLU A 10 -0.52 10.43 5.56
C GLU A 10 0.97 10.81 5.54
N ILE A 11 1.80 9.96 4.91
CA ILE A 11 3.23 10.21 4.76
C ILE A 11 3.48 10.55 3.29
N ASN A 12 3.63 11.84 3.01
CA ASN A 12 3.98 12.34 1.69
C ASN A 12 5.51 12.43 1.54
N ILE A 13 6.08 11.62 0.66
CA ILE A 13 7.51 11.60 0.37
C ILE A 13 7.72 12.24 -0.99
N THR A 14 8.04 13.53 -1.00
CA THR A 14 8.37 14.23 -2.23
C THR A 14 9.84 14.03 -2.55
N ARG A 15 10.13 13.50 -3.74
CA ARG A 15 11.50 13.36 -4.21
C ARG A 15 11.99 14.68 -4.74
N THR A 16 12.90 15.32 -4.03
CA THR A 16 13.61 16.51 -4.51
C THR A 16 15.09 16.19 -4.68
N TYR A 17 15.71 16.80 -5.67
CA TYR A 17 17.17 16.84 -5.76
C TYR A 17 17.63 18.03 -4.93
N LEU A 18 18.72 17.88 -4.18
CA LEU A 18 19.26 19.00 -3.40
C LEU A 18 19.68 20.17 -4.31
N ASP A 19 20.24 19.85 -5.49
CA ASP A 19 20.73 20.88 -6.43
C ASP A 19 20.32 20.63 -7.89
N GLN A 20 20.56 19.44 -8.45
CA GLN A 20 20.25 19.11 -9.87
C GLN A 20 19.89 17.62 -10.09
N PRO A 21 19.05 17.29 -11.09
CA PRO A 21 18.74 15.90 -11.42
C PRO A 21 20.00 15.15 -11.90
N PRO A 22 20.32 13.98 -11.31
CA PRO A 22 21.51 13.22 -11.68
C PRO A 22 21.38 12.64 -13.09
N GLN A 23 22.52 12.54 -13.79
CA GLN A 23 22.57 11.89 -15.10
C GLN A 23 22.10 10.42 -14.99
N LYS A 24 21.58 9.85 -16.08
CA LYS A 24 20.91 8.54 -16.09
C LYS A 24 21.74 7.40 -15.47
N LYS A 25 23.08 7.50 -15.51
CA LYS A 25 24.05 6.52 -14.95
C LYS A 25 24.50 6.84 -13.51
N GLU A 26 24.16 8.01 -12.99
CA GLU A 26 24.54 8.52 -11.67
C GLU A 26 23.36 8.57 -10.71
N ARG A 27 22.21 7.98 -11.08
CA ARG A 27 21.06 7.78 -10.20
C ARG A 27 21.44 6.82 -9.06
N LYS A 28 22.26 7.31 -8.13
CA LYS A 28 22.43 6.72 -6.82
C LYS A 28 21.21 7.14 -6.02
N PHE A 29 20.40 6.16 -5.67
CA PHE A 29 19.31 6.38 -4.73
C PHE A 29 19.95 6.72 -3.38
N ASP A 30 19.32 7.62 -2.64
CA ASP A 30 19.67 7.79 -1.23
C ASP A 30 19.39 6.46 -0.53
N SER A 31 20.48 5.83 -0.08
CA SER A 31 20.43 4.53 0.58
C SER A 31 19.71 4.56 1.92
N PHE A 32 19.45 5.75 2.49
CA PHE A 32 18.75 5.92 3.76
C PHE A 32 17.24 6.07 3.61
N VAL A 33 16.70 6.32 2.41
CA VAL A 33 15.24 6.44 2.21
C VAL A 33 14.52 5.16 2.61
N GLU A 34 14.94 4.00 2.09
CA GLU A 34 14.33 2.71 2.42
C GLU A 34 14.43 2.37 3.92
N PRO A 35 15.61 2.45 4.57
CA PRO A 35 15.73 2.28 6.02
C PRO A 35 14.86 3.24 6.84
N THR A 36 14.77 4.51 6.44
CA THR A 36 14.01 5.53 7.16
C THR A 36 12.50 5.26 7.09
N LEU A 37 11.99 4.94 5.90
CA LEU A 37 10.58 4.58 5.73
C LEU A 37 10.22 3.31 6.47
N LYS A 38 11.11 2.30 6.43
CA LYS A 38 10.94 1.07 7.19
C LYS A 38 10.88 1.35 8.69
N GLU A 39 11.74 2.21 9.21
CA GLU A 39 11.76 2.57 10.62
C GLU A 39 10.51 3.38 11.04
N ILE A 40 10.05 4.31 10.21
CA ILE A 40 8.80 5.05 10.45
C ILE A 40 7.61 4.09 10.51
N LEU A 41 7.47 3.21 9.52
CA LEU A 41 6.39 2.23 9.48
C LEU A 41 6.47 1.24 10.65
N ASN A 42 7.66 0.73 10.97
CA ASN A 42 7.85 -0.17 12.11
C ASN A 42 7.49 0.49 13.43
N ASN A 43 7.92 1.74 13.64
CA ASN A 43 7.62 2.47 14.86
C ASN A 43 6.13 2.75 14.98
N PHE A 44 5.49 3.13 13.87
CA PHE A 44 4.04 3.32 13.81
C PHE A 44 3.26 2.04 14.12
N ILE A 45 3.69 0.90 13.56
CA ILE A 45 3.07 -0.40 13.81
C ILE A 45 3.24 -0.81 15.27
N ARG A 46 4.47 -0.69 15.81
CA ARG A 46 4.78 -1.06 17.19
C ARG A 46 4.09 -0.17 18.23
N SER A 47 3.98 1.13 17.97
CA SER A 47 3.37 2.08 18.92
C SER A 47 1.87 1.90 19.07
N ASN A 48 1.20 1.34 18.06
CA ASN A 48 -0.26 1.20 18.03
C ASN A 48 -0.74 -0.24 18.29
N GLY A 49 0.18 -1.18 18.54
CA GLY A 49 -0.13 -2.56 18.94
C GLY A 49 -0.47 -3.52 17.78
N THR A 50 -1.05 -4.67 18.10
CA THR A 50 -1.36 -5.77 17.17
C THR A 50 -2.80 -5.78 16.65
N LEU A 51 -3.65 -4.90 17.18
CA LEU A 51 -5.04 -4.72 16.76
C LEU A 51 -5.28 -3.70 15.62
N PRO A 52 -4.32 -2.87 15.17
CA PRO A 52 -4.55 -2.02 14.00
C PRO A 52 -4.68 -2.82 12.70
N VAL A 53 -5.53 -2.31 11.81
CA VAL A 53 -5.60 -2.72 10.41
C VAL A 53 -5.06 -1.58 9.55
N TYR A 54 -4.16 -1.89 8.63
CA TYR A 54 -3.58 -0.89 7.73
C TYR A 54 -4.05 -1.12 6.30
N PHE A 55 -4.39 -0.03 5.63
CA PHE A 55 -4.76 -0.03 4.22
C PHE A 55 -3.78 0.84 3.47
N TYR A 56 -3.39 0.44 2.25
CA TYR A 56 -2.65 1.32 1.36
C TYR A 56 -3.27 1.34 -0.04
N VAL A 57 -3.08 2.48 -0.69
CA VAL A 57 -3.46 2.72 -2.08
C VAL A 57 -2.24 3.23 -2.82
N CYS A 58 -1.92 2.63 -3.96
CA CYS A 58 -0.95 3.22 -4.88
C CYS A 58 -1.71 4.13 -5.84
N GLU A 59 -1.68 5.43 -5.57
CA GLU A 59 -2.22 6.44 -6.48
C GLU A 59 -1.51 6.38 -7.85
N ASN A 60 -2.27 6.61 -8.92
CA ASN A 60 -1.83 6.50 -10.31
C ASN A 60 -1.59 7.86 -11.00
N SER A 61 -1.64 8.97 -10.28
CA SER A 61 -1.51 10.32 -10.85
C SER A 61 -0.16 10.60 -11.54
N ASP A 62 0.84 9.75 -11.30
CA ASP A 62 2.17 9.87 -11.91
C ASP A 62 2.67 8.58 -12.61
N GLU A 63 1.76 7.64 -12.92
CA GLU A 63 2.05 6.40 -13.70
C GLU A 63 3.13 5.50 -13.06
N LYS A 64 3.26 5.53 -11.73
CA LYS A 64 4.25 4.74 -10.96
C LYS A 64 3.63 3.76 -9.97
N GLU A 65 2.30 3.62 -9.97
CA GLU A 65 1.55 2.74 -9.08
C GLU A 65 2.02 1.28 -9.13
N ALA A 66 2.28 0.74 -10.33
CA ALA A 66 2.83 -0.62 -10.47
C ALA A 66 4.23 -0.76 -9.83
N ALA A 67 5.07 0.25 -9.98
CA ALA A 67 6.41 0.27 -9.39
C ALA A 67 6.34 0.40 -7.85
N ARG A 68 5.45 1.24 -7.33
CA ARG A 68 5.21 1.40 -5.88
C ARG A 68 4.73 0.09 -5.26
N ARG A 69 3.74 -0.57 -5.86
CA ARG A 69 3.25 -1.87 -5.37
C ARG A 69 4.34 -2.92 -5.38
N LYS A 70 5.14 -3.01 -6.44
CA LYS A 70 6.28 -3.95 -6.49
C LYS A 70 7.30 -3.65 -5.39
N LEU A 71 7.59 -2.37 -5.14
CA LEU A 71 8.53 -1.96 -4.09
C LEU A 71 7.99 -2.32 -2.70
N PHE A 72 6.73 -1.99 -2.42
CA PHE A 72 6.11 -2.26 -1.13
C PHE A 72 5.94 -3.76 -0.88
N ALA A 73 5.20 -4.47 -1.75
CA ALA A 73 4.83 -5.86 -1.53
C ALA A 73 6.01 -6.83 -1.72
N ASN A 74 6.73 -6.71 -2.85
CA ASN A 74 7.71 -7.73 -3.24
C ASN A 74 9.10 -7.50 -2.64
N ARG A 75 9.37 -6.30 -2.12
CA ARG A 75 10.66 -5.96 -1.51
C ARG A 75 10.51 -5.61 -0.05
N TRP A 76 9.85 -4.51 0.28
CA TRP A 76 9.84 -4.02 1.67
C TRP A 76 9.11 -4.96 2.62
N TYR A 77 7.90 -5.39 2.26
CA TYR A 77 7.11 -6.32 3.06
C TYR A 77 7.81 -7.69 3.16
N ALA A 78 8.22 -8.26 2.02
CA ALA A 78 8.94 -9.53 1.97
C ALA A 78 10.25 -9.55 2.78
N GLN A 79 10.90 -8.41 2.98
CA GLN A 79 12.14 -8.25 3.77
C GLN A 79 11.90 -7.63 5.15
N SER A 80 10.64 -7.42 5.53
CA SER A 80 10.29 -6.85 6.84
C SER A 80 10.38 -7.91 7.94
N SER A 81 10.49 -7.47 9.19
CA SER A 81 10.38 -8.33 10.37
C SER A 81 8.95 -8.35 10.92
N LEU A 82 7.95 -8.10 10.07
CA LEU A 82 6.53 -8.10 10.42
C LEU A 82 6.02 -9.56 10.42
N ASN A 83 6.60 -10.37 11.30
CA ASN A 83 6.12 -11.72 11.55
C ASN A 83 4.65 -11.65 11.97
N ASP A 84 3.85 -12.63 11.57
CA ASP A 84 2.45 -12.77 12.00
C ASP A 84 1.52 -11.67 11.43
N TRP A 85 1.98 -10.90 10.46
CA TRP A 85 1.15 -10.03 9.62
C TRP A 85 0.83 -10.71 8.29
N HIS A 86 -0.35 -10.40 7.77
CA HIS A 86 -0.84 -10.87 6.48
C HIS A 86 -1.12 -9.68 5.57
N LEU A 87 -0.58 -9.75 4.36
CA LEU A 87 -0.82 -8.78 3.29
C LEU A 87 -1.75 -9.37 2.24
N TYR A 88 -2.88 -8.73 2.00
CA TYR A 88 -3.82 -9.04 0.93
C TYR A 88 -3.76 -7.94 -0.12
N ASN A 89 -3.27 -8.27 -1.33
CA ASN A 89 -3.12 -7.32 -2.41
C ASN A 89 -4.12 -7.56 -3.52
N TYR A 90 -4.70 -6.46 -4.01
CA TYR A 90 -5.62 -6.47 -5.11
C TYR A 90 -5.13 -5.54 -6.20
N GLU A 91 -5.18 -6.05 -7.42
CA GLU A 91 -5.07 -5.26 -8.63
C GLU A 91 -6.46 -5.01 -9.21
N LEU A 92 -6.78 -3.74 -9.43
CA LEU A 92 -8.03 -3.27 -10.01
C LEU A 92 -7.78 -2.79 -11.43
N ARG A 93 -8.37 -3.48 -12.42
CA ARG A 93 -8.22 -3.15 -13.85
C ARG A 93 -9.54 -2.71 -14.46
N GLU A 94 -9.57 -1.59 -15.17
CA GLU A 94 -10.73 -1.25 -15.99
C GLU A 94 -10.76 -2.17 -17.24
N SER A 95 -11.81 -2.96 -17.42
CA SER A 95 -12.07 -3.98 -18.45
C SER A 95 -12.19 -3.42 -19.86
N ASP A 96 -12.45 -2.11 -19.99
CA ASP A 96 -12.69 -1.45 -21.28
C ASP A 96 -11.80 -0.21 -21.50
N THR A 97 -10.76 0.00 -20.68
CA THR A 97 -9.81 1.10 -20.90
C THR A 97 -8.37 0.61 -20.80
N ASP A 98 -7.49 1.19 -21.61
CA ASP A 98 -6.02 1.00 -21.51
C ASP A 98 -5.44 1.76 -20.28
N ARG A 99 -6.27 2.11 -19.30
CA ARG A 99 -5.79 2.82 -18.12
C ARG A 99 -4.99 1.89 -17.23
N ASP A 100 -3.98 2.46 -16.59
CA ASP A 100 -3.16 1.73 -15.65
C ASP A 100 -3.99 1.23 -14.45
N PRO A 101 -3.72 0.00 -14.00
CA PRO A 101 -4.44 -0.60 -12.89
C PRO A 101 -4.17 0.12 -11.58
N TRP A 102 -5.16 0.12 -10.70
CA TRP A 102 -5.01 0.59 -9.33
C TRP A 102 -4.55 -0.56 -8.45
N PHE A 103 -3.69 -0.27 -7.47
CA PHE A 103 -3.22 -1.27 -6.52
C PHE A 103 -3.63 -0.90 -5.11
N LEU A 104 -4.32 -1.83 -4.46
CA LEU A 104 -4.81 -1.71 -3.08
C LEU A 104 -4.23 -2.83 -2.24
N GLY A 105 -3.95 -2.55 -0.98
CA GLY A 105 -3.51 -3.58 -0.04
C GLY A 105 -4.12 -3.42 1.34
N LEU A 106 -4.39 -4.57 1.97
CA LEU A 106 -4.81 -4.71 3.36
C LEU A 106 -3.72 -5.45 4.13
N LEU A 107 -3.25 -4.85 5.22
CA LEU A 107 -2.30 -5.45 6.14
C LEU A 107 -2.95 -5.61 7.52
N ILE A 108 -2.96 -6.84 8.04
CA ILE A 108 -3.60 -7.20 9.32
C ILE A 108 -2.77 -8.24 10.06
N HIS A 109 -2.72 -8.14 11.39
CA HIS A 109 -2.03 -9.13 12.23
C HIS A 109 -2.92 -10.36 12.45
N GLU A 110 -2.34 -11.56 12.47
CA GLU A 110 -3.06 -12.83 12.70
C GLU A 110 -3.82 -12.89 14.04
N ASN A 111 -3.35 -12.17 15.06
CA ASN A 111 -3.97 -12.13 16.39
C ASN A 111 -5.14 -11.14 16.46
N HIS A 112 -5.46 -10.45 15.36
CA HIS A 112 -6.57 -9.55 15.30
C HIS A 112 -7.89 -10.33 15.49
N PRO A 113 -8.80 -9.92 16.41
CA PRO A 113 -10.03 -10.66 16.71
C PRO A 113 -10.96 -10.81 15.50
N TYR A 114 -10.77 -9.92 14.52
CA TYR A 114 -11.48 -9.92 13.23
C TYR A 114 -10.61 -10.30 12.02
N THR A 115 -9.53 -11.07 12.21
CA THR A 115 -8.56 -11.40 11.14
C THR A 115 -9.18 -12.12 9.93
N THR A 116 -10.34 -12.76 10.09
CA THR A 116 -11.05 -13.42 8.98
C THR A 116 -12.10 -12.51 8.35
N GLN A 117 -12.73 -11.64 9.14
CA GLN A 117 -13.81 -10.77 8.68
C GLN A 117 -13.27 -9.57 7.88
N PHE A 118 -12.13 -9.01 8.26
CA PHE A 118 -11.54 -7.87 7.56
C PHE A 118 -11.18 -8.19 6.10
N PRO A 119 -10.46 -9.29 5.79
CA PRO A 119 -10.19 -9.65 4.40
C PRO A 119 -11.45 -9.89 3.58
N LEU A 120 -12.47 -10.53 4.16
CA LEU A 120 -13.76 -10.76 3.49
C LEU A 120 -14.50 -9.44 3.21
N ALA A 121 -14.56 -8.54 4.19
CA ALA A 121 -15.19 -7.24 4.04
C ALA A 121 -14.44 -6.37 3.02
N PHE A 122 -13.11 -6.45 3.02
CA PHE A 122 -12.27 -5.73 2.08
C PHE A 122 -12.44 -6.27 0.65
N GLU A 123 -12.46 -7.60 0.46
CA GLU A 123 -12.75 -8.21 -0.83
C GLU A 123 -14.15 -7.82 -1.33
N ALA A 124 -15.16 -7.83 -0.45
CA ALA A 124 -16.51 -7.41 -0.80
C ALA A 124 -16.58 -5.93 -1.18
N PHE A 125 -15.86 -5.06 -0.46
CA PHE A 125 -15.71 -3.65 -0.79
C PHE A 125 -15.08 -3.49 -2.18
N VAL A 126 -13.94 -4.13 -2.43
CA VAL A 126 -13.24 -4.08 -3.72
C VAL A 126 -14.16 -4.56 -4.85
N LYS A 127 -14.89 -5.67 -4.67
CA LYS A 127 -15.89 -6.17 -5.63
C LYS A 127 -17.07 -5.23 -5.83
N ASN A 128 -17.49 -4.50 -4.80
CA ASN A 128 -18.59 -3.55 -4.91
C ASN A 128 -18.17 -2.24 -5.59
N GLU A 129 -16.99 -1.71 -5.28
CA GLU A 129 -16.44 -0.56 -6.01
C GLU A 129 -16.24 -0.89 -7.49
N ILE A 130 -15.88 -2.14 -7.78
CA ILE A 130 -15.87 -2.68 -9.13
C ILE A 130 -17.27 -2.63 -9.78
N SER A 131 -18.29 -3.13 -9.09
CA SER A 131 -19.64 -3.25 -9.64
C SER A 131 -20.30 -1.88 -9.88
N LEU A 132 -20.04 -0.91 -9.00
CA LEU A 132 -20.50 0.47 -9.11
C LEU A 132 -19.77 1.22 -10.24
N SER A 133 -18.48 0.95 -10.42
CA SER A 133 -17.67 1.53 -11.50
C SER A 133 -17.87 0.84 -12.85
N LYS A 134 -18.69 -0.23 -12.91
CA LYS A 134 -19.10 -1.05 -14.07
C LYS A 134 -17.98 -1.67 -14.92
N ILE A 135 -16.73 -1.30 -14.69
CA ILE A 135 -15.63 -1.61 -15.61
C ILE A 135 -14.48 -2.29 -14.87
N LEU A 136 -14.41 -2.36 -13.55
CA LEU A 136 -13.20 -2.89 -12.93
C LEU A 136 -13.17 -4.46 -12.87
N SER A 137 -11.99 -5.07 -12.80
CA SER A 137 -11.79 -6.51 -12.55
C SER A 137 -10.71 -6.70 -11.49
N THR A 138 -10.86 -7.74 -10.65
CA THR A 138 -9.94 -8.00 -9.54
C THR A 138 -9.00 -9.16 -9.84
N VAL A 139 -7.72 -8.99 -9.49
CA VAL A 139 -6.76 -10.08 -9.39
C VAL A 139 -6.19 -10.10 -7.97
N LEU A 140 -6.32 -11.23 -7.28
CA LEU A 140 -5.59 -11.49 -6.03
C LEU A 140 -4.16 -11.88 -6.42
N LEU A 141 -3.17 -11.17 -5.87
CA LEU A 141 -1.76 -11.31 -6.20
C LEU A 141 -0.97 -12.08 -5.15
#